data_AF-A0A971Y7E3-F1
#
_entry.id   AF-A0A971Y7E3-F1
#
_cell.length_a   1.000
_cell.length_b   1.000
_cell.length_c   1.000
_cell.angle_alpha   90.00
_cell.angle_beta   90.00
_cell.angle_gamma   90.00
#
_symmetry.space_group_name_H-M   'P 1'
#
loop_
_entity.id
_entity.type
_entity.pdbx_description
1 polymer ?
#
loop_
_entity_poly.entity_id
_entity_poly.type
_entity_poly.pdbx_seq_one_letter_code
_entity_poly.pdbx_strand_id
1 'polypeptide(L)'
;MKPYYLYRQKNMLANLENTGYAVPGKGCRYNVETMVESQSILAFGAGSITKIVIPSENRIERTDNVKEVALYIDRIDEMIMRKGKLLGEMGG
;
A
#
# COMPACT_ATOMS: atom_id res chain seq x y z
N MET A 1 -14.34 -8.08 23.90
CA MET A 1 -13.43 -7.92 22.74
C MET A 1 -12.77 -6.56 22.87
N LYS A 2 -11.44 -6.44 22.75
CA LYS A 2 -10.76 -5.13 22.86
C LYS A 2 -10.58 -4.53 21.47
N PRO A 3 -10.73 -3.20 21.31
CA PRO A 3 -10.38 -2.54 20.07
C PRO A 3 -8.89 -2.77 19.80
N TYR A 4 -8.54 -3.10 18.56
CA TYR A 4 -7.16 -3.38 18.15
C TYR A 4 -6.60 -2.32 17.21
N TYR A 5 -7.45 -1.70 16.38
CA TYR A 5 -7.02 -0.61 15.50
C TYR A 5 -8.21 0.27 15.07
N LEU A 6 -7.92 1.49 14.63
CA LEU A 6 -8.89 2.48 14.17
C LEU A 6 -8.48 3.02 12.81
N TYR A 7 -9.39 3.04 11.83
CA TYR A 7 -9.14 3.76 10.58
C TYR A 7 -10.28 4.71 10.21
N ARG A 8 -9.94 5.79 9.52
CA ARG A 8 -10.88 6.80 9.08
C ARG A 8 -11.39 6.47 7.68
N GLN A 9 -12.67 6.12 7.58
CA GLN A 9 -13.31 5.90 6.29
C GLN A 9 -13.63 7.25 5.62
N LYS A 10 -13.18 7.44 4.38
CA LYS A 10 -13.23 8.74 3.68
C LYS A 10 -14.66 9.21 3.36
N ASN A 11 -15.63 8.28 3.31
CA ASN A 11 -17.02 8.53 2.96
C ASN A 11 -17.96 7.85 3.96
N MET A 12 -18.17 8.43 5.14
CA MET A 12 -19.22 8.00 6.07
C MET A 12 -20.17 9.14 6.38
N LEU A 13 -21.46 8.82 6.46
CA LEU A 13 -22.56 9.77 6.68
C LEU A 13 -22.46 10.49 8.04
N ALA A 14 -21.76 9.89 8.98
CA ALA A 14 -21.34 10.48 10.25
C ALA A 14 -19.86 10.12 10.43
N ASN A 15 -19.02 11.03 10.93
CA ASN A 15 -17.59 10.85 11.23
C ASN A 15 -17.34 9.80 12.34
N LEU A 16 -17.98 8.64 12.27
CA LEU A 16 -17.75 7.52 13.16
C LEU A 16 -16.45 6.85 12.73
N GLU A 17 -15.61 6.56 13.71
CA GLU A 17 -14.33 5.92 13.49
C GLU A 17 -14.54 4.42 13.28
N ASN A 18 -13.89 3.83 12.27
CA ASN A 18 -14.03 2.40 11.99
C ASN A 18 -13.08 1.62 12.90
N THR A 19 -13.60 1.08 14.00
CA THR A 19 -12.85 0.33 15.01
C THR A 19 -12.77 -1.16 14.63
N GLY A 20 -11.57 -1.65 14.35
CA GLY A 20 -11.27 -3.06 14.20
C GLY A 20 -11.12 -3.76 15.55
N TYR A 21 -11.75 -4.92 15.70
CA TYR A 21 -11.65 -5.75 16.89
C TYR A 21 -10.86 -7.03 16.61
N ALA A 22 -10.09 -7.50 17.58
CA ALA A 22 -9.39 -8.77 17.51
C ALA A 22 -9.43 -9.52 18.85
N VAL A 23 -9.24 -10.84 18.79
CA VAL A 23 -8.94 -11.65 19.99
C VAL A 23 -7.58 -11.22 20.54
N PRO A 24 -7.35 -11.24 21.88
CA PRO A 24 -6.04 -10.91 22.45
C PRO A 24 -4.90 -11.67 21.77
N GLY A 25 -3.85 -10.94 21.38
CA GLY A 25 -2.69 -11.49 20.69
C GLY A 25 -2.89 -11.87 19.21
N LYS A 26 -4.09 -11.64 18.64
CA LYS A 26 -4.42 -11.93 17.22
C LYS A 26 -4.60 -10.67 16.37
N GLY A 27 -4.06 -9.56 16.83
CA GLY A 27 -4.01 -8.33 16.06
C GLY A 27 -3.14 -8.46 14.81
N CYS A 28 -3.64 -8.02 13.66
CA CYS A 28 -2.88 -8.02 12.41
C CYS A 28 -2.04 -6.74 12.27
N ARG A 29 -0.73 -6.81 12.56
CA ARG A 29 0.19 -5.66 12.41
C ARG A 29 0.19 -5.12 10.98
N TYR A 30 0.18 -6.00 9.98
CA TYR A 30 0.14 -5.60 8.57
C TYR A 30 -1.06 -4.69 8.25
N ASN A 31 -2.24 -4.98 8.80
CA ASN A 31 -3.42 -4.15 8.60
C ASN A 31 -3.22 -2.75 9.20
N VAL A 32 -2.60 -2.67 10.37
CA VAL A 32 -2.27 -1.39 11.03
C VAL A 32 -1.31 -0.57 10.17
N GLU A 33 -0.16 -1.13 9.81
CA GLU A 33 0.88 -0.43 9.04
C GLU A 33 0.39 0.00 7.65
N THR A 34 -0.45 -0.83 7.02
CA THR A 34 -1.02 -0.50 5.71
C THR A 34 -1.95 0.72 5.80
N MET A 35 -2.76 0.80 6.86
CA MET A 35 -3.71 1.90 7.09
C MET A 35 -3.04 3.20 7.56
N VAL A 36 -1.93 3.10 8.31
CA VAL A 36 -1.08 4.26 8.66
C VAL A 36 -0.28 4.75 7.44
N GLU A 37 -0.22 3.96 6.37
CA GLU A 37 0.62 4.18 5.19
C GLU A 37 2.14 4.23 5.48
N SER A 38 2.59 3.62 6.58
CA SER A 38 3.99 3.65 7.05
C SER A 38 4.94 2.70 6.30
N GLN A 39 4.41 1.69 5.61
CA GLN A 39 5.22 0.68 4.91
C GLN A 39 5.11 0.76 3.39
N SER A 40 6.24 0.56 2.73
CA SER A 40 6.33 0.30 1.29
C SER A 40 5.74 -1.08 0.94
N ILE A 41 5.05 -1.15 -0.20
CA ILE A 41 4.40 -2.35 -0.73
C ILE A 41 4.91 -2.54 -2.16
N LEU A 42 5.63 -3.63 -2.39
CA LEU A 42 5.99 -4.06 -3.75
C LEU A 42 4.90 -5.01 -4.24
N ALA A 43 4.23 -4.63 -5.33
CA ALA A 43 3.11 -5.38 -5.87
C ALA A 43 3.42 -5.93 -7.26
N PHE A 44 2.86 -7.10 -7.59
CA PHE A 44 3.07 -7.80 -8.86
C PHE A 44 1.72 -8.18 -9.49
N GLY A 45 1.72 -8.39 -10.80
CA GLY A 45 0.51 -8.73 -11.56
C GLY A 45 -0.18 -7.52 -12.19
N ALA A 46 -1.04 -7.80 -13.17
CA ALA A 46 -1.80 -6.80 -13.90
C ALA A 46 -2.70 -6.00 -12.93
N GLY A 47 -2.72 -4.67 -13.10
CA GLY A 47 -3.52 -3.75 -12.29
C GLY A 47 -3.06 -3.56 -10.84
N SER A 48 -1.95 -4.16 -10.44
CA SER A 48 -1.37 -3.95 -9.11
C SER A 48 -0.69 -2.59 -8.98
N ILE A 49 -0.57 -2.09 -7.75
CA ILE A 49 0.07 -0.81 -7.45
C ILE A 49 1.17 -1.04 -6.43
N THR A 50 2.39 -0.67 -6.82
CA THR A 50 3.52 -0.57 -5.90
C THR A 50 3.48 0.79 -5.21
N LYS A 51 3.68 0.82 -3.89
CA LYS A 51 3.71 2.02 -3.06
C LYS A 51 5.05 2.09 -2.35
N ILE A 52 5.78 3.17 -2.49
CA ILE A 52 7.06 3.39 -1.83
C ILE A 52 6.93 4.56 -0.86
N VAL A 53 7.31 4.33 0.39
CA VAL A 53 7.39 5.34 1.44
C VAL A 53 8.82 5.81 1.54
N ILE A 54 9.03 7.13 1.49
CA ILE A 54 10.32 7.81 1.61
C ILE A 54 10.29 8.64 2.90
N PRO A 55 10.74 8.08 4.04
CA PRO A 55 10.57 8.70 5.35
C PRO A 55 11.32 10.02 5.51
N SER A 56 12.50 10.15 4.89
CA SER A 56 13.34 11.36 4.92
C SER A 56 12.62 12.59 4.34
N GLU A 57 11.71 12.37 3.39
CA GLU A 57 10.97 13.42 2.69
C GLU A 57 9.49 13.50 3.10
N ASN A 58 9.05 12.65 4.04
CA ASN A 58 7.63 12.47 4.37
C ASN A 58 6.74 12.29 3.11
N ARG A 59 7.26 11.52 2.14
CA ARG A 59 6.68 11.39 0.80
C ARG A 59 6.30 9.95 0.51
N ILE A 60 5.20 9.78 -0.23
CA ILE A 60 4.74 8.47 -0.69
C ILE A 60 4.58 8.53 -2.20
N GLU A 61 5.32 7.67 -2.90
CA GLU A 61 5.18 7.48 -4.33
C GLU A 61 4.45 6.17 -4.66
N ARG A 62 3.82 6.13 -5.83
CA ARG A 62 3.09 4.96 -6.33
C ARG A 62 3.37 4.76 -7.81
N THR A 63 3.49 3.50 -8.22
CA THR A 63 3.57 3.12 -9.64
C THR A 63 2.68 1.91 -9.91
N ASP A 64 1.85 2.02 -10.94
CA ASP A 64 0.83 1.03 -11.30
C ASP A 64 1.24 0.17 -12.50
N ASN A 65 0.84 -1.09 -12.44
CA ASN A 65 0.89 -2.00 -13.56
C ASN A 65 -0.35 -1.82 -14.44
N VAL A 66 -0.21 -1.99 -15.75
CA VAL A 66 -1.36 -2.00 -16.68
C VAL A 66 -2.34 -3.10 -16.25
N LYS A 67 -3.64 -2.78 -16.34
CA LYS A 67 -4.74 -3.67 -15.90
C LYS A 67 -5.02 -4.82 -16.87
N GLU A 68 -4.85 -4.58 -18.16
CA GLU A 68 -5.08 -5.57 -19.20
C GLU A 68 -3.91 -6.57 -19.22
N VAL A 69 -4.23 -7.87 -19.27
CA VAL A 69 -3.28 -8.96 -19.03
C VAL A 69 -2.31 -9.11 -20.19
N ALA A 70 -2.77 -9.00 -21.44
CA ALA A 70 -1.89 -9.11 -22.60
C ALA A 70 -0.86 -7.96 -22.61
N LEU A 71 -1.30 -6.73 -22.39
CA LEU A 71 -0.43 -5.55 -22.25
C LEU A 71 0.49 -5.64 -21.04
N TYR A 72 0.05 -6.26 -19.94
CA TYR A 72 0.90 -6.50 -18.78
C TYR A 72 2.06 -7.43 -19.12
N ILE A 73 1.79 -8.49 -19.88
CA ILE A 73 2.81 -9.45 -20.35
C ILE A 73 3.73 -8.77 -21.36
N ASP A 74 3.18 -8.09 -22.37
CA ASP A 74 3.94 -7.46 -23.45
C ASP A 74 4.85 -6.32 -22.97
N ARG A 75 4.47 -5.65 -21.88
CA ARG A 75 5.19 -4.46 -21.36
C ARG A 75 5.82 -4.70 -19.99
N ILE A 76 6.04 -5.95 -19.60
CA ILE A 76 6.54 -6.29 -18.27
C ILE A 76 7.87 -5.58 -17.96
N ASP A 77 8.78 -5.49 -18.93
CA ASP A 77 10.09 -4.85 -18.77
C ASP A 77 9.98 -3.36 -18.45
N GLU A 78 9.04 -2.65 -19.10
CA GLU A 78 8.77 -1.24 -18.82
C GLU A 78 8.27 -1.04 -17.39
N MET A 79 7.41 -1.93 -16.89
CA MET A 79 6.94 -1.88 -15.50
C MET A 79 8.04 -2.21 -14.49
N ILE A 80 8.91 -3.17 -14.82
CA ILE A 80 10.10 -3.50 -14.00
C ILE A 80 11.02 -2.29 -13.91
N MET A 81 11.32 -1.62 -15.03
CA MET A 81 12.16 -0.42 -15.05
C MET A 81 11.58 0.71 -14.21
N ARG A 82 10.26 0.98 -14.31
CA ARG A 82 9.59 1.99 -13.48
C ARG A 82 9.73 1.70 -11.98
N LYS A 83 9.53 0.43 -11.57
CA LYS A 83 9.71 0.01 -10.17
C LYS A 83 11.17 0.08 -9.73
N GLY A 84 12.11 -0.29 -10.58
CA GLY A 84 13.54 -0.21 -10.31
C GLY A 84 13.98 1.22 -10.02
N LYS A 85 13.53 2.20 -10.83
CA LYS A 85 13.78 3.63 -10.57
C LYS A 85 13.24 4.06 -9.21
N LEU A 86 11.99 3.71 -8.92
CA LEU A 86 11.32 4.04 -7.67
C LEU A 86 12.03 3.48 -6.43
N LEU A 87 12.52 2.24 -6.53
CA LEU A 87 13.28 1.58 -5.46
C LEU A 87 14.67 2.20 -5.27
N GLY A 88 15.30 2.68 -6.33
CA GLY A 88 16.58 3.40 -6.25
C GLY A 88 16.50 4.66 -5.39
N GLU A 89 15.36 5.36 -5.42
CA GLU A 89 15.12 6.55 -4.58
C GLU A 89 14.98 6.23 -3.08
N MET A 90 14.74 4.97 -2.69
CA MET A 90 14.68 4.58 -1.26
C MET A 90 16.05 4.43 -0.59
N GLY A 91 17.10 4.18 -1.39
CA GLY A 91 18.44 3.87 -0.88
C GLY A 91 19.40 5.08 -0.89
N GLY A 92 18.91 6.25 -1.28
CA GLY A 92 19.64 7.52 -1.32
C GLY A 92 19.52 8.35 -0.06
#